data_AF-A0A9D1WQE6-F1
#
_entry.id   AF-A0A9D1WQE6-F1
#
_cell.length_a   1.000
_cell.length_b   1.000
_cell.length_c   1.000
_cell.angle_alpha   90.00
_cell.angle_beta   90.00
_cell.angle_gamma   90.00
#
_symmetry.space_group_name_H-M   'P 1'
#
loop_
_entity.id
_entity.type
_entity.pdbx_description
1 polymer ?
#
loop_
_entity_poly.entity_id
_entity_poly.type
_entity_poly.pdbx_seq_one_letter_code
_entity_poly.pdbx_strand_id
1 'polypeptide(L)'
;MGKQKKNARPAGEAERVVYRKNKYAAPVGGIFLLLALIGLVAVGFFCVRFTQGLLDNTQEKREFERIIYPVLMFDPVPFEHAEDADPLMLLQASIWSTLLGEKGDSYQENAIGWKIVPASDVDVACAQLFGPQVQLEHQTITNFVDTTYTYDESTRTYYVPVDGVTPFYTPSVQRVVKEGDVYTLEVGYVAPTTAWSYEQTEPEIEKLMIYELLRVDGHYQLTAIRDLPTGSSQAPTGWNTFGEQTRPGLTSSQAAPVPEEQAEADASSAPEDTEDEEDVEDEEDSSAPEEDAEDEEDSSAPAEDAEDEETSSAA
;
A
#
# COMPACT_ATOMS: atom_id res chain seq x y z
N MET A 1 -76.16 7.14 103.48
CA MET A 1 -74.85 7.11 102.77
C MET A 1 -75.05 6.80 101.30
N GLY A 2 -75.07 7.82 100.43
CA GLY A 2 -75.05 7.64 98.99
C GLY A 2 -73.61 7.49 98.48
N LYS A 3 -73.36 6.55 97.58
CA LYS A 3 -72.11 6.47 96.82
C LYS A 3 -72.45 6.52 95.33
N GLN A 4 -72.18 7.69 94.73
CA GLN A 4 -72.04 7.86 93.29
C GLN A 4 -70.88 7.00 92.78
N LYS A 5 -71.06 6.32 91.64
CA LYS A 5 -69.94 5.84 90.83
C LYS A 5 -70.24 6.04 89.34
N LYS A 6 -69.79 7.20 88.86
CA LYS A 6 -69.28 7.57 87.54
C LYS A 6 -69.63 6.66 86.35
N ASN A 7 -70.46 7.18 85.44
CA ASN A 7 -70.61 6.70 84.07
C ASN A 7 -69.33 6.98 83.27
N ALA A 8 -68.66 5.95 82.78
CA ALA A 8 -67.59 6.04 81.82
C ALA A 8 -68.14 5.73 80.42
N ARG A 9 -67.97 6.68 79.49
CA ARG A 9 -68.29 6.59 78.07
C ARG A 9 -67.18 5.79 77.36
N PRO A 10 -67.45 4.71 76.61
CA PRO A 10 -66.41 4.11 75.80
C PRO A 10 -66.23 4.92 74.50
N ALA A 11 -64.97 5.26 74.25
CA ALA A 11 -64.47 6.00 73.11
C ALA A 11 -64.13 5.07 71.95
N GLY A 12 -64.28 5.59 70.72
CA GLY A 12 -63.41 5.28 69.59
C GLY A 12 -63.56 3.91 68.94
N GLU A 13 -64.39 3.85 67.91
CA GLU A 13 -64.33 2.84 66.86
C GLU A 13 -63.02 3.03 66.08
N ALA A 14 -62.06 2.11 66.26
CA ALA A 14 -60.82 2.07 65.49
C ALA A 14 -61.03 1.19 64.27
N GLU A 15 -61.14 1.80 63.09
CA GLU A 15 -61.14 1.13 61.80
C GLU A 15 -59.83 0.33 61.65
N ARG A 16 -59.91 -1.00 61.78
CA ARG A 16 -58.77 -1.87 61.51
C ARG A 16 -58.60 -2.00 60.00
N VAL A 17 -57.62 -1.29 59.44
CA VAL A 17 -57.14 -1.52 58.08
C VAL A 17 -56.60 -2.95 57.99
N VAL A 18 -57.37 -3.85 57.37
CA VAL A 18 -56.97 -5.25 57.16
C VAL A 18 -55.95 -5.29 56.04
N TYR A 19 -54.67 -5.39 56.38
CA TYR A 19 -53.59 -5.61 55.40
C TYR A 19 -53.72 -7.02 54.83
N ARG A 20 -54.34 -7.16 53.65
CA ARG A 20 -54.36 -8.43 52.91
C ARG A 20 -52.94 -8.76 52.47
N LYS A 21 -52.31 -9.73 53.15
CA LYS A 21 -51.01 -10.31 52.74
C LYS A 21 -51.20 -11.05 51.41
N ASN A 22 -50.87 -10.39 50.30
CA ASN A 22 -50.80 -11.02 48.98
C ASN A 22 -49.60 -11.98 48.93
N LYS A 23 -49.87 -13.27 49.08
CA LYS A 23 -48.86 -14.35 49.14
C LYS A 23 -48.04 -14.50 47.85
N TYR A 24 -48.54 -13.95 46.74
CA TYR A 24 -47.88 -13.95 45.43
C TYR A 24 -46.96 -12.74 45.20
N ALA A 25 -46.96 -11.73 46.08
CA ALA A 25 -46.09 -10.55 45.92
C ALA A 25 -44.59 -10.86 46.10
N ALA A 26 -44.26 -11.81 46.98
CA ALA A 26 -42.87 -12.21 47.25
C ALA A 26 -42.19 -12.94 46.07
N PRO A 27 -42.79 -13.99 45.44
CA PRO A 27 -42.17 -14.64 44.29
C PRO A 27 -42.13 -13.76 43.04
N VAL A 28 -43.16 -12.92 42.83
CA VAL A 28 -43.21 -11.99 41.68
C VAL A 28 -42.14 -10.90 41.79
N GLY A 29 -41.88 -10.38 43.00
CA GLY A 29 -40.78 -9.44 43.24
C GLY A 29 -39.40 -10.07 43.01
N GLY A 30 -39.23 -11.36 43.33
CA GLY A 30 -37.98 -12.09 43.07
C GLY A 30 -37.70 -12.26 41.57
N ILE A 31 -38.72 -12.57 40.77
CA ILE A 31 -38.60 -12.66 39.30
C ILE A 31 -38.28 -11.28 38.72
N PHE A 32 -38.92 -10.22 39.22
CA PHE A 32 -38.61 -8.85 38.77
C PHE A 32 -37.16 -8.44 39.09
N LEU A 33 -36.67 -8.77 40.29
CA LEU A 33 -35.27 -8.53 40.66
C LEU A 33 -34.29 -9.33 39.79
N LEU A 34 -34.62 -10.58 39.49
CA LEU A 34 -33.81 -11.42 38.60
C LEU A 34 -33.79 -10.85 37.18
N LEU A 35 -34.93 -10.43 36.65
CA LEU A 35 -35.02 -9.83 35.32
C LEU A 35 -34.30 -8.46 35.27
N ALA A 36 -34.41 -7.66 36.32
CA ALA A 36 -33.67 -6.41 36.47
C ALA A 36 -32.15 -6.64 36.53
N LEU A 37 -31.70 -7.69 37.23
CA LEU A 37 -30.30 -8.09 37.28
C LEU A 37 -29.79 -8.53 35.90
N ILE A 38 -30.55 -9.37 35.19
CA ILE A 38 -30.22 -9.80 33.82
C ILE A 38 -30.18 -8.58 32.88
N GLY A 39 -31.14 -7.66 33.01
CA GLY A 39 -31.17 -6.42 32.25
C GLY A 39 -29.95 -5.53 32.51
N LEU A 40 -29.54 -5.39 33.78
CA LEU A 40 -28.33 -4.65 34.15
C LEU A 40 -27.07 -5.28 33.52
N VAL A 41 -26.95 -6.60 33.58
CA VAL A 41 -25.84 -7.34 32.99
C VAL A 41 -25.81 -7.18 31.47
N ALA A 42 -26.97 -7.30 30.81
CA ALA A 42 -27.09 -7.11 29.36
C ALA A 42 -26.71 -5.69 28.92
N VAL A 43 -27.13 -4.66 29.66
CA VAL A 43 -26.73 -3.26 29.40
C VAL A 43 -25.23 -3.08 29.59
N GLY A 44 -24.62 -3.67 30.63
CA GLY A 44 -23.17 -3.63 30.83
C GLY A 44 -22.40 -4.25 29.66
N PHE A 45 -22.79 -5.43 29.21
CA PHE A 45 -22.20 -6.06 28.02
C PHE A 45 -22.42 -5.24 26.76
N PHE A 46 -23.60 -4.64 26.58
CA PHE A 46 -23.90 -3.78 25.45
C PHE A 46 -23.04 -2.52 25.45
N CYS A 47 -22.86 -1.85 26.60
CA CYS A 47 -21.99 -0.69 26.73
C CYS A 47 -20.54 -1.03 26.36
N VAL A 48 -20.00 -2.14 26.88
CA VAL A 48 -18.62 -2.56 26.56
C VAL A 48 -18.47 -2.89 25.07
N ARG A 49 -19.41 -3.65 24.51
CA ARG A 49 -19.42 -4.01 23.07
C ARG A 49 -19.59 -2.79 22.17
N PHE A 50 -20.43 -1.84 22.56
CA PHE A 50 -20.66 -0.60 21.83
C PHE A 50 -19.42 0.31 21.87
N THR A 51 -18.76 0.42 23.03
CA THR A 51 -17.51 1.17 23.15
C THR A 51 -16.37 0.50 22.40
N GLN A 52 -16.30 -0.84 22.37
CA GLN A 52 -15.33 -1.55 21.55
C GLN A 52 -15.60 -1.32 20.08
N GLY A 53 -16.84 -1.45 19.60
CA GLY A 53 -17.17 -1.23 18.19
C GLY A 53 -16.97 0.20 17.69
N LEU A 54 -17.02 1.20 18.57
CA LEU A 54 -16.68 2.59 18.22
C LEU A 54 -15.18 2.89 18.28
N LEU A 55 -14.38 2.08 18.98
CA LEU A 55 -12.91 2.20 18.99
C LEU A 55 -12.22 1.21 18.04
N ASP A 56 -12.96 0.22 17.53
CA ASP A 56 -12.44 -0.81 16.65
C ASP A 56 -12.36 -0.29 15.21
N ASN A 57 -11.41 0.63 15.00
CA ASN A 57 -11.06 1.13 13.68
C ASN A 57 -10.25 0.10 12.87
N THR A 58 -10.20 -1.18 13.29
CA THR A 58 -9.40 -2.20 12.61
C THR A 58 -9.88 -2.43 11.18
N GLN A 59 -11.19 -2.34 10.92
CA GLN A 59 -11.71 -2.45 9.55
C GLN A 59 -11.30 -1.25 8.68
N GLU A 60 -11.44 -0.04 9.22
CA GLU A 60 -11.08 1.21 8.53
C GLU A 60 -9.57 1.28 8.23
N LYS A 61 -8.74 0.85 9.20
CA LYS A 61 -7.29 0.72 9.02
C LYS A 61 -6.94 -0.23 7.90
N ARG A 62 -7.55 -1.42 7.83
CA ARG A 62 -7.31 -2.37 6.73
C ARG A 62 -7.71 -1.82 5.37
N GLU A 63 -8.79 -1.05 5.32
CA GLU A 63 -9.21 -0.39 4.08
C GLU A 63 -8.13 0.61 3.62
N PHE A 64 -7.62 1.43 4.53
CA PHE A 64 -6.53 2.34 4.24
C PHE A 64 -5.23 1.63 3.86
N GLU A 65 -4.86 0.56 4.57
CA GLU A 65 -3.72 -0.29 4.23
C GLU A 65 -3.83 -0.81 2.80
N ARG A 66 -5.02 -1.28 2.39
CA ARG A 66 -5.26 -1.75 1.01
C ARG A 66 -5.11 -0.63 -0.02
N ILE A 67 -5.59 0.57 0.28
CA ILE A 67 -5.52 1.72 -0.64
C ILE A 67 -4.08 2.17 -0.85
N ILE A 68 -3.28 2.25 0.23
CA ILE A 68 -1.91 2.75 0.15
C ILE A 68 -0.90 1.66 -0.25
N TYR A 69 -1.27 0.37 -0.18
CA TYR A 69 -0.37 -0.74 -0.44
C TYR A 69 0.35 -0.67 -1.81
N PRO A 70 -0.33 -0.39 -2.94
CA PRO A 70 0.32 -0.29 -4.25
C PRO A 70 1.41 0.78 -4.33
N VAL A 71 1.30 1.81 -3.50
CA VAL A 71 2.26 2.92 -3.43
C VAL A 71 3.38 2.56 -2.47
N LEU A 72 3.05 2.13 -1.25
CA LEU A 72 3.98 1.90 -0.16
C LEU A 72 4.94 0.73 -0.42
N MET A 73 4.50 -0.30 -1.13
CA MET A 73 5.30 -1.53 -1.28
C MET A 73 6.66 -1.33 -1.98
N PHE A 74 6.84 -0.22 -2.70
CA PHE A 74 8.08 0.13 -3.39
C PHE A 74 8.88 1.26 -2.72
N ASP A 75 8.55 1.61 -1.48
CA ASP A 75 9.11 2.74 -0.73
C ASP A 75 9.12 4.05 -1.54
N PRO A 76 7.94 4.68 -1.72
CA PRO A 76 7.79 5.86 -2.55
C PRO A 76 8.54 7.06 -1.94
N VAL A 77 8.99 7.96 -2.81
CA VAL A 77 9.57 9.24 -2.39
C VAL A 77 8.46 10.14 -1.82
N PRO A 78 8.67 10.83 -0.69
CA PRO A 78 7.70 11.79 -0.16
C PRO A 78 7.38 12.91 -1.17
N PHE A 79 6.12 13.34 -1.20
CA PHE A 79 5.63 14.45 -2.03
C PHE A 79 4.50 15.20 -1.34
N GLU A 80 4.38 16.50 -1.62
CA GLU A 80 3.34 17.36 -1.03
C GLU A 80 2.03 17.35 -1.83
N HIS A 81 2.11 17.15 -3.14
CA HIS A 81 0.95 16.98 -4.02
C HIS A 81 1.19 15.83 -4.98
N ALA A 82 0.15 15.06 -5.28
CA ALA A 82 0.24 13.94 -6.21
C ALA A 82 0.71 14.33 -7.63
N GLU A 83 0.50 15.58 -8.04
CA GLU A 83 0.98 16.13 -9.33
C GLU A 83 2.50 16.33 -9.37
N ASP A 84 3.13 16.54 -8.21
CA ASP A 84 4.57 16.76 -8.09
C ASP A 84 5.35 15.44 -7.94
N ALA A 85 4.64 14.31 -7.85
CA ALA A 85 5.24 13.00 -7.68
C ALA A 85 5.94 12.51 -8.95
N ASP A 86 6.90 11.61 -8.79
CA ASP A 86 7.62 11.02 -9.93
C ASP A 86 6.63 10.29 -10.87
N PRO A 87 6.57 10.65 -12.17
CA PRO A 87 5.71 9.98 -13.14
C PRO A 87 5.90 8.47 -13.19
N LEU A 88 7.13 7.99 -12.99
CA LEU A 88 7.43 6.56 -12.98
C LEU A 88 6.81 5.87 -11.77
N MET A 89 6.90 6.48 -10.60
CA MET A 89 6.28 5.98 -9.36
C MET A 89 4.75 5.97 -9.49
N LEU A 90 4.16 7.03 -10.05
CA LEU A 90 2.71 7.10 -10.29
C LEU A 90 2.26 5.97 -11.23
N LEU A 91 2.99 5.72 -12.30
CA LEU A 91 2.70 4.64 -13.24
C LEU A 91 2.82 3.26 -12.56
N GLN A 92 3.91 3.01 -11.84
CA GLN A 92 4.14 1.75 -11.11
C GLN A 92 3.03 1.48 -10.09
N ALA A 93 2.73 2.46 -9.25
CA ALA A 93 1.68 2.35 -8.25
C ALA A 93 0.30 2.12 -8.89
N SER A 94 0.03 2.77 -10.03
CA SER A 94 -1.24 2.59 -10.76
C SER A 94 -1.35 1.17 -11.35
N ILE A 95 -0.28 0.63 -11.94
CA ILE A 95 -0.24 -0.76 -12.43
C ILE A 95 -0.50 -1.73 -11.28
N TRP A 96 0.20 -1.59 -10.16
CA TRP A 96 -0.02 -2.45 -9.00
C TRP A 96 -1.40 -2.26 -8.36
N SER A 97 -1.95 -1.05 -8.39
CA SER A 97 -3.32 -0.78 -7.96
C SER A 97 -4.33 -1.52 -8.84
N THR A 98 -4.13 -1.60 -10.15
CA THR A 98 -4.98 -2.43 -11.02
C THR A 98 -4.85 -3.93 -10.74
N LEU A 99 -3.64 -4.41 -10.49
CA LEU A 99 -3.34 -5.83 -10.26
C LEU A 99 -3.80 -6.31 -8.87
N LEU A 100 -3.81 -5.43 -7.88
CA LEU A 100 -4.28 -5.74 -6.53
C LEU A 100 -5.76 -5.40 -6.33
N GLY A 101 -6.34 -4.67 -7.28
CA GLY A 101 -7.75 -4.36 -7.33
C GLY A 101 -8.61 -5.60 -7.65
N GLU A 102 -9.92 -5.39 -7.66
CA GLU A 102 -10.91 -6.48 -7.86
C GLU A 102 -10.78 -7.19 -9.21
N LYS A 103 -10.23 -6.51 -10.22
CA LYS A 103 -10.00 -7.06 -11.56
C LYS A 103 -8.66 -7.76 -11.74
N GLY A 104 -7.75 -7.68 -10.78
CA GLY A 104 -6.38 -8.18 -10.89
C GLY A 104 -6.28 -9.64 -11.35
N ASP A 105 -7.07 -10.50 -10.71
CA ASP A 105 -7.09 -11.93 -11.02
C ASP A 105 -7.77 -12.25 -12.35
N SER A 106 -8.60 -11.33 -12.87
CA SER A 106 -9.35 -11.53 -14.12
C SER A 106 -8.53 -11.27 -15.38
N TYR A 107 -7.36 -10.64 -15.26
CA TYR A 107 -6.48 -10.39 -16.40
C TYR A 107 -5.88 -11.69 -16.93
N GLN A 108 -5.84 -11.80 -18.25
CA GLN A 108 -5.24 -12.92 -18.96
C GLN A 108 -3.72 -12.92 -18.77
N GLU A 109 -3.14 -14.10 -18.83
CA GLU A 109 -1.70 -14.31 -18.83
C GLU A 109 -1.25 -14.69 -20.24
N ASN A 110 -0.10 -14.16 -20.66
CA ASN A 110 0.53 -14.59 -21.89
C ASN A 110 1.17 -15.99 -21.73
N ALA A 111 1.77 -16.52 -22.80
CA ALA A 111 2.40 -17.85 -22.79
C ALA A 111 3.56 -18.02 -21.77
N ILE A 112 4.09 -16.92 -21.23
CA ILE A 112 5.20 -16.88 -20.27
C ILE A 112 4.68 -16.61 -18.83
N GLY A 113 3.36 -16.44 -18.65
CA GLY A 113 2.75 -16.15 -17.35
C GLY A 113 2.66 -14.66 -17.00
N TRP A 114 2.96 -13.74 -17.93
CA TRP A 114 2.85 -12.30 -17.66
C TRP A 114 1.41 -11.83 -17.78
N LYS A 115 0.95 -11.03 -16.82
CA LYS A 115 -0.38 -10.43 -16.82
C LYS A 115 -0.48 -9.38 -17.93
N ILE A 116 -1.55 -9.47 -18.72
CA ILE A 116 -1.86 -8.52 -19.78
C ILE A 116 -2.86 -7.49 -19.22
N VAL A 117 -2.39 -6.26 -19.00
CA VAL A 117 -3.19 -5.19 -18.37
C VAL A 117 -3.42 -4.06 -19.37
N PRO A 118 -4.67 -3.70 -19.70
CA PRO A 118 -4.98 -2.56 -20.56
C PRO A 118 -4.57 -1.23 -19.91
N ALA A 119 -3.95 -0.33 -20.67
CA ALA A 119 -3.57 1.01 -20.19
C ALA A 119 -4.77 1.80 -19.66
N SER A 120 -5.95 1.62 -20.26
CA SER A 120 -7.18 2.27 -19.81
C SER A 120 -7.59 1.88 -18.38
N ASP A 121 -7.35 0.64 -17.97
CA ASP A 121 -7.62 0.24 -16.58
C ASP A 121 -6.58 0.86 -15.62
N VAL A 122 -5.33 1.03 -16.07
CA VAL A 122 -4.26 1.72 -15.32
C VAL A 122 -4.61 3.19 -15.11
N ASP A 123 -5.13 3.87 -16.13
CA ASP A 123 -5.61 5.26 -16.02
C ASP A 123 -6.76 5.40 -15.02
N VAL A 124 -7.71 4.46 -15.04
CA VAL A 124 -8.83 4.45 -14.09
C VAL A 124 -8.30 4.25 -12.66
N ALA A 125 -7.36 3.33 -12.46
CA ALA A 125 -6.74 3.14 -11.14
C ALA A 125 -5.96 4.37 -10.69
N CYS A 126 -5.24 5.04 -11.59
CA CYS A 126 -4.55 6.29 -11.28
C CYS A 126 -5.52 7.38 -10.83
N ALA A 127 -6.61 7.58 -11.59
CA ALA A 127 -7.62 8.58 -11.24
C ALA A 127 -8.34 8.25 -9.91
N GLN A 128 -8.50 6.96 -9.58
CA GLN A 128 -9.04 6.52 -8.30
C GLN A 128 -8.06 6.74 -7.14
N LEU A 129 -6.77 6.45 -7.36
CA LEU A 129 -5.74 6.47 -6.32
C LEU A 129 -5.14 7.85 -6.08
N PHE A 130 -4.87 8.64 -7.11
CA PHE A 130 -4.20 9.96 -7.03
C PHE A 130 -5.12 11.13 -7.40
N GLY A 131 -6.26 10.83 -8.03
CA GLY A 131 -7.25 11.82 -8.46
C GLY A 131 -7.20 12.11 -9.96
N PRO A 132 -8.29 12.64 -10.53
CA PRO A 132 -8.44 12.88 -11.98
C PRO A 132 -7.49 13.95 -12.54
N GLN A 133 -6.84 14.73 -11.69
CA GLN A 133 -5.86 15.75 -12.05
C GLN A 133 -4.52 15.15 -12.50
N VAL A 134 -4.19 13.94 -12.04
CA VAL A 134 -2.94 13.25 -12.39
C VAL A 134 -3.12 12.50 -13.70
N GLN A 135 -2.23 12.77 -14.66
CA GLN A 135 -2.18 12.07 -15.94
C GLN A 135 -0.94 11.19 -16.00
N LEU A 136 -1.12 9.94 -16.42
CA LEU A 136 -0.02 9.00 -16.58
C LEU A 136 0.69 9.20 -17.92
N GLU A 137 2.01 9.13 -17.87
CA GLU A 137 2.84 8.97 -19.05
C GLU A 137 3.13 7.47 -19.25
N HIS A 138 2.44 6.86 -20.23
CA HIS A 138 2.62 5.45 -20.51
C HIS A 138 3.96 5.18 -21.19
N GLN A 139 4.81 4.40 -20.52
CA GLN A 139 6.09 3.97 -21.04
C GLN A 139 6.44 2.57 -20.56
N THR A 140 7.41 1.95 -21.25
CA THR A 140 8.03 0.70 -20.78
C THR A 140 8.86 1.01 -19.54
N ILE A 141 8.62 0.26 -18.45
CA ILE A 141 9.34 0.42 -17.19
C ILE A 141 10.49 -0.59 -17.19
N THR A 142 11.72 -0.11 -17.22
CA THR A 142 12.93 -0.94 -17.15
C THR A 142 13.49 -1.01 -15.73
N ASN A 143 14.10 -2.13 -15.36
CA ASN A 143 14.80 -2.33 -14.08
C ASN A 143 13.93 -2.09 -12.84
N PHE A 144 12.65 -2.44 -12.92
CA PHE A 144 11.76 -2.35 -11.78
C PHE A 144 11.76 -3.68 -11.02
N VAL A 145 12.36 -3.68 -9.82
CA VAL A 145 12.52 -4.90 -9.00
C VAL A 145 13.09 -6.07 -9.84
N ASP A 146 14.19 -5.81 -10.54
CA ASP A 146 14.86 -6.76 -11.44
C ASP A 146 14.00 -7.30 -12.60
N THR A 147 12.88 -6.65 -12.90
CA THR A 147 11.97 -6.99 -14.00
C THR A 147 11.73 -5.80 -14.93
N THR A 148 11.20 -6.07 -16.12
CA THR A 148 10.83 -5.05 -17.11
C THR A 148 9.36 -5.19 -17.44
N TYR A 149 8.61 -4.09 -17.36
CA TYR A 149 7.19 -4.06 -17.71
C TYR A 149 7.08 -3.49 -19.11
N THR A 150 6.80 -4.36 -20.09
CA THR A 150 6.75 -3.97 -21.49
C THR A 150 5.42 -3.29 -21.79
N TYR A 151 5.48 -2.11 -22.41
CA TYR A 151 4.31 -1.41 -22.92
C TYR A 151 4.25 -1.52 -24.44
N ASP A 152 3.13 -2.01 -24.96
CA ASP A 152 2.85 -2.02 -26.39
C ASP A 152 1.94 -0.85 -26.74
N GLU A 153 2.48 0.13 -27.46
CA GLU A 153 1.76 1.33 -27.90
C GLU A 153 0.62 1.03 -28.88
N SER A 154 0.73 -0.05 -29.67
CA SER A 154 -0.23 -0.37 -30.72
C SER A 154 -1.54 -0.92 -30.15
N THR A 155 -1.43 -1.77 -29.12
CA THR A 155 -2.56 -2.40 -28.43
C THR A 155 -2.94 -1.66 -27.15
N ARG A 156 -2.08 -0.73 -26.67
CA ARG A 156 -2.19 -0.03 -25.39
C ARG A 156 -2.32 -1.01 -24.21
N THR A 157 -1.45 -2.02 -24.20
CA THR A 157 -1.41 -3.02 -23.12
C THR A 157 -0.03 -3.12 -22.50
N TYR A 158 -0.02 -3.34 -21.19
CA TYR A 158 1.14 -3.70 -20.40
C TYR A 158 1.25 -5.20 -20.27
N TYR A 159 2.47 -5.70 -20.37
CA TYR A 159 2.82 -7.06 -19.99
C TYR A 159 3.63 -7.02 -18.71
N VAL A 160 3.01 -7.49 -17.61
CA VAL A 160 3.56 -7.37 -16.27
C VAL A 160 3.97 -8.75 -15.75
N PRO A 161 5.27 -8.99 -15.51
CA PRO A 161 5.73 -10.17 -14.79
C PRO A 161 5.40 -10.01 -13.29
N VAL A 162 4.24 -10.51 -12.87
CA VAL A 162 3.83 -10.47 -11.46
C VAL A 162 4.61 -11.51 -10.65
N ASP A 163 4.85 -12.67 -11.25
CA ASP A 163 5.64 -13.75 -10.65
C ASP A 163 7.11 -13.31 -10.49
N GLY A 164 7.55 -13.19 -9.24
CA GLY A 164 8.93 -12.83 -8.88
C GLY A 164 9.09 -11.42 -8.31
N VAL A 165 8.07 -10.56 -8.41
CA VAL A 165 8.13 -9.25 -7.76
C VAL A 165 7.86 -9.41 -6.27
N THR A 166 8.89 -9.17 -5.47
CA THR A 166 8.78 -9.21 -4.00
C THR A 166 8.59 -7.79 -3.47
N PRO A 167 7.50 -7.49 -2.76
CA PRO A 167 7.30 -6.17 -2.16
C PRO A 167 8.34 -5.91 -1.07
N PHE A 168 8.84 -4.68 -0.96
CA PHE A 168 9.81 -4.31 0.08
C PHE A 168 9.13 -4.17 1.45
N TYR A 169 7.89 -3.68 1.46
CA TYR A 169 7.19 -3.34 2.69
C TYR A 169 5.70 -3.69 2.63
N THR A 170 5.13 -3.98 3.80
CA THR A 170 3.69 -4.10 4.04
C THR A 170 3.22 -2.93 4.90
N PRO A 171 2.13 -2.24 4.54
CA PRO A 171 1.61 -1.11 5.30
C PRO A 171 0.97 -1.58 6.60
N SER A 172 1.24 -0.87 7.69
CA SER A 172 0.54 -1.04 8.96
C SER A 172 0.09 0.32 9.51
N VAL A 173 -1.21 0.58 9.48
CA VAL A 173 -1.76 1.88 9.90
C VAL A 173 -1.81 1.97 11.43
N GLN A 174 -0.93 2.79 11.99
CA GLN A 174 -0.82 3.02 13.43
C GLN A 174 -1.94 3.92 13.94
N ARG A 175 -2.16 5.03 13.24
CA ARG A 175 -3.13 6.05 13.65
C ARG A 175 -3.84 6.63 12.43
N VAL A 176 -5.11 6.95 12.63
CA VAL A 176 -5.98 7.62 11.66
C VAL A 176 -6.53 8.86 12.34
N VAL A 177 -6.32 10.02 11.72
CA VAL A 177 -6.92 11.29 12.13
C VAL A 177 -7.79 11.77 10.99
N LYS A 178 -9.06 12.03 11.28
CA LYS A 178 -10.01 12.54 10.30
C LYS A 178 -10.29 14.02 10.56
N GLU A 179 -10.04 14.85 9.56
CA GLU A 179 -10.33 16.28 9.55
C GLU A 179 -11.23 16.62 8.35
N GLY A 180 -12.54 16.56 8.57
CA GLY A 180 -13.54 16.76 7.51
C GLY A 180 -13.50 15.62 6.49
N ASP A 181 -13.10 15.95 5.25
CA ASP A 181 -12.94 15.00 4.15
C ASP A 181 -11.47 14.56 3.95
N VAL A 182 -10.54 15.10 4.75
CA VAL A 182 -9.13 14.74 4.74
C VAL A 182 -8.84 13.74 5.87
N TYR A 183 -8.09 12.70 5.54
CA TYR A 183 -7.68 11.62 6.42
C TYR A 183 -6.16 11.57 6.49
N THR A 184 -5.61 11.88 7.65
CA THR A 184 -4.17 11.80 7.92
C THR A 184 -3.88 10.47 8.58
N LEU A 185 -3.10 9.63 7.90
CA LEU A 185 -2.70 8.31 8.35
C LEU A 185 -1.25 8.35 8.80
N GLU A 186 -0.97 7.72 9.95
CA GLU A 186 0.39 7.41 10.38
C GLU A 186 0.65 5.95 10.05
N VAL A 187 1.53 5.70 9.09
CA VAL A 187 1.73 4.40 8.45
C VAL A 187 3.11 3.88 8.78
N GLY A 188 3.17 2.69 9.36
CA GLY A 188 4.39 1.92 9.58
C GLY A 188 4.71 1.04 8.38
N TYR A 189 5.99 0.99 8.04
CA TYR A 189 6.58 0.14 7.01
C TYR A 189 7.10 -1.12 7.67
N VAL A 190 6.46 -2.26 7.36
CA VAL A 190 6.83 -3.56 7.90
C VAL A 190 7.58 -4.34 6.83
N ALA A 191 8.85 -4.65 7.07
CA ALA A 191 9.63 -5.48 6.17
C ALA A 191 9.16 -6.94 6.20
N PRO A 192 9.24 -7.69 5.08
CA PRO A 192 8.90 -9.09 5.04
C PRO A 192 9.82 -9.89 5.98
N THR A 193 9.20 -10.68 6.86
CA THR A 193 9.92 -11.56 7.78
C THR A 193 10.70 -12.61 6.99
N THR A 194 12.02 -12.62 7.15
CA THR A 194 12.89 -13.59 6.48
C THR A 194 12.66 -14.98 7.08
N ALA A 195 12.51 -16.02 6.25
CA ALA A 195 12.22 -17.40 6.70
C ALA A 195 13.25 -18.02 7.69
N TRP A 196 14.38 -17.36 7.94
CA TRP A 196 15.41 -17.74 8.91
C TRP A 196 15.18 -17.16 10.32
N SER A 197 14.22 -16.25 10.51
CA SER A 197 13.78 -15.82 11.84
C SER A 197 12.71 -16.80 12.34
N TYR A 198 13.17 -17.92 12.90
CA TYR A 198 12.33 -18.94 13.52
C TYR A 198 11.71 -18.48 14.86
N GLU A 199 12.08 -17.30 15.33
CA GLU A 199 11.38 -16.64 16.42
C GLU A 199 10.16 -15.96 15.84
N GLN A 200 9.00 -16.24 16.43
CA GLN A 200 7.71 -15.63 16.12
C GLN A 200 7.73 -14.18 16.59
N THR A 201 8.62 -13.38 16.00
CA THR A 201 8.80 -11.98 16.30
C THR A 201 7.65 -11.23 15.65
N GLU A 202 6.94 -10.41 16.44
CA GLU A 202 5.93 -9.52 15.89
C GLU A 202 6.58 -8.65 14.79
N PRO A 203 5.85 -8.37 13.69
CA PRO A 203 6.37 -7.55 12.60
C PRO A 203 6.89 -6.20 13.15
N GLU A 204 8.18 -5.96 12.99
CA GLU A 204 8.81 -4.70 13.42
C GLU A 204 8.57 -3.62 12.37
N ILE A 205 8.25 -2.41 12.84
CA ILE A 205 8.07 -1.23 12.00
C ILE A 205 9.45 -0.58 11.82
N GLU A 206 9.98 -0.61 10.61
CA GLU A 206 11.29 -0.04 10.31
C GLU A 206 11.23 1.48 10.09
N LYS A 207 10.13 1.95 9.49
CA LYS A 207 9.94 3.33 9.06
C LYS A 207 8.49 3.75 9.31
N LEU A 208 8.29 5.00 9.69
CA LEU A 208 6.97 5.60 9.84
C LEU A 208 6.88 6.80 8.89
N MET A 209 5.74 6.96 8.24
CA MET A 209 5.45 8.11 7.37
C MET A 209 4.01 8.54 7.53
N ILE A 210 3.71 9.76 7.09
CA ILE A 210 2.38 10.34 7.12
C ILE A 210 1.80 10.31 5.71
N TYR A 211 0.63 9.70 5.56
CA TYR A 211 -0.13 9.68 4.31
C TYR A 211 -1.36 10.55 4.46
N GLU A 212 -1.63 11.39 3.47
CA GLU A 212 -2.84 12.21 3.42
C GLU A 212 -3.77 11.70 2.33
N LEU A 213 -4.98 11.32 2.72
CA LEU A 213 -6.02 10.86 1.82
C LEU A 213 -7.17 11.87 1.81
N LEU A 214 -7.67 12.21 0.62
CA LEU A 214 -8.88 12.98 0.43
C LEU A 214 -10.03 12.04 0.05
N ARG A 215 -11.15 12.12 0.78
CA ARG A 215 -12.36 11.38 0.44
C ARG A 215 -13.20 12.17 -0.56
N VAL A 216 -13.37 11.62 -1.76
CA VAL A 216 -14.18 12.21 -2.84
C VAL A 216 -15.18 11.17 -3.30
N ASP A 217 -16.48 11.49 -3.38
CA ASP A 217 -17.55 10.65 -3.94
C ASP A 217 -17.61 9.17 -3.48
N GLY A 218 -17.04 8.85 -2.31
CA GLY A 218 -17.02 7.50 -1.75
C GLY A 218 -15.74 6.70 -1.99
N HIS A 219 -14.75 7.27 -2.69
CA HIS A 219 -13.39 6.74 -2.80
C HIS A 219 -12.38 7.65 -2.08
N TYR A 220 -11.18 7.13 -1.83
CA TYR A 220 -10.09 7.86 -1.18
C TYR A 220 -8.95 8.06 -2.17
N GLN A 221 -8.46 9.29 -2.25
CA GLN A 221 -7.37 9.70 -3.14
C GLN A 221 -6.16 10.12 -2.31
N LEU A 222 -4.99 9.56 -2.60
CA LEU A 222 -3.72 9.93 -2.02
C LEU A 222 -3.26 11.29 -2.55
N THR A 223 -3.22 12.28 -1.66
CA THR A 223 -2.83 13.65 -1.99
C THR A 223 -1.38 13.93 -1.66
N ALA A 224 -0.88 13.41 -0.54
CA ALA A 224 0.48 13.68 -0.06
C ALA A 224 1.08 12.51 0.72
N ILE A 225 2.41 12.40 0.68
CA ILE A 225 3.22 11.53 1.52
C ILE A 225 4.30 12.38 2.17
N ARG A 226 4.37 12.41 3.50
CA ARG A 226 5.32 13.22 4.28
C ARG A 226 6.10 12.38 5.27
N ASP A 227 7.32 12.81 5.57
CA ASP A 227 8.07 12.28 6.71
C ASP A 227 7.49 12.79 8.04
N LEU A 228 7.72 12.04 9.12
CA LEU A 228 7.37 12.57 10.44
C LEU A 228 8.24 13.77 10.81
N PRO A 229 7.66 14.79 11.47
CA PRO A 229 8.45 15.88 12.01
C PRO A 229 9.51 15.30 12.96
N THR A 230 10.78 15.54 12.63
CA THR A 230 11.96 15.00 13.31
C THR A 230 11.85 15.15 14.83
N GLY A 231 11.48 14.06 15.50
CA GLY A 231 11.19 14.01 16.94
C GLY A 231 11.02 12.58 17.43
N SER A 232 10.62 11.67 16.55
CA SER A 232 10.75 10.21 16.68
C SER A 232 11.91 9.74 15.81
N SER A 233 13.01 9.35 16.45
CA SER A 233 14.26 8.84 15.89
C SER A 233 14.08 7.97 14.63
N GLN A 234 14.55 8.44 13.47
CA GLN A 234 14.93 7.60 12.35
C GLN A 234 16.45 7.63 12.22
N ALA A 235 17.06 6.45 12.17
CA ALA A 235 18.40 6.29 11.62
C ALA A 235 18.29 6.41 10.09
N PRO A 236 19.20 7.13 9.41
CA PRO A 236 19.18 7.21 7.97
C PRO A 236 19.73 5.90 7.38
N THR A 237 18.87 5.08 6.79
CA THR A 237 19.26 4.03 5.85
C THR A 237 18.56 4.29 4.52
N GLY A 238 19.04 5.30 3.81
CA GLY A 238 18.83 5.45 2.37
C GLY A 238 20.14 5.14 1.66
N TRP A 239 20.17 4.13 0.80
CA TRP A 239 21.30 3.85 -0.08
C TRP A 239 21.14 4.55 -1.42
N ASN A 240 21.28 5.87 -1.44
CA ASN A 240 21.43 6.64 -2.67
C ASN A 240 22.75 7.43 -2.63
N THR A 241 23.88 6.71 -2.67
CA THR A 241 25.18 7.31 -3.02
C THR A 241 25.95 6.38 -3.93
N PHE A 242 25.63 6.41 -5.22
CA PHE A 242 26.54 5.95 -6.27
C PHE A 242 26.70 7.08 -7.27
N GLY A 243 27.85 7.76 -7.23
CA GLY A 243 28.16 8.77 -8.24
C GLY A 243 29.10 9.92 -7.87
N GLU A 244 30.07 9.78 -6.96
CA GLU A 244 31.27 10.63 -7.06
C GLU A 244 32.48 9.98 -6.38
N GLN A 245 33.30 9.31 -7.18
CA GLN A 245 34.68 8.98 -6.82
C GLN A 245 35.52 10.26 -6.99
N THR A 246 35.78 10.95 -5.88
CA THR A 246 36.92 11.88 -5.80
C THR A 246 37.87 11.44 -4.69
N ARG A 247 39.14 11.32 -5.10
CA ARG A 247 40.33 10.93 -4.33
C ARG A 247 40.52 11.79 -3.06
N PRO A 248 41.21 11.26 -2.02
CA PRO A 248 41.37 11.92 -0.74
C PRO A 248 42.44 13.03 -0.81
N GLY A 249 42.06 14.26 -0.50
CA GLY A 249 42.95 15.40 -0.31
C GLY A 249 42.70 16.05 1.06
N LEU A 250 43.74 16.10 1.88
CA LEU A 250 43.71 16.54 3.27
C LEU A 250 43.29 18.02 3.46
N THR A 251 42.49 18.21 4.52
CA THR A 251 42.32 19.37 5.43
C THR A 251 42.83 20.77 5.01
N SER A 252 41.90 21.71 5.04
CA SER A 252 42.14 23.15 5.11
C SER A 252 42.71 23.56 6.49
N SER A 253 43.70 24.45 6.53
CA SER A 253 43.97 25.30 7.69
C SER A 253 44.74 26.59 7.34
N GLN A 254 44.02 27.70 7.49
CA GLN A 254 44.47 29.01 8.00
C GLN A 254 45.13 30.05 7.04
N ALA A 255 44.77 31.31 7.32
CA ALA A 255 44.81 32.50 6.48
C ALA A 255 46.06 33.40 6.60
N ALA A 256 46.43 34.00 5.44
CA ALA A 256 47.02 35.36 5.17
C ALA A 256 48.42 35.75 5.73
N PRO A 257 49.14 36.78 5.18
CA PRO A 257 49.13 37.47 3.85
C PRO A 257 50.54 37.67 3.17
N VAL A 258 50.53 38.09 1.87
CA VAL A 258 51.49 38.84 0.97
C VAL A 258 52.82 39.36 1.59
N PRO A 259 54.05 39.38 0.96
CA PRO A 259 54.37 39.99 -0.37
C PRO A 259 55.59 39.50 -1.22
N GLU A 260 55.60 39.95 -2.51
CA GLU A 260 56.69 40.38 -3.45
C GLU A 260 58.02 39.60 -3.74
N GLU A 261 58.49 39.80 -5.00
CA GLU A 261 59.83 39.55 -5.62
C GLU A 261 60.24 38.08 -5.88
N GLN A 262 60.87 37.63 -6.97
CA GLN A 262 61.69 38.15 -8.10
C GLN A 262 61.51 37.14 -9.28
N ALA A 263 61.40 37.53 -10.56
CA ALA A 263 62.45 37.73 -11.57
C ALA A 263 63.36 36.50 -11.87
N GLU A 264 63.91 36.48 -13.11
CA GLU A 264 64.76 35.47 -13.82
C GLU A 264 63.94 34.46 -14.67
N ALA A 265 63.68 34.62 -15.97
CA ALA A 265 64.56 34.74 -17.16
C ALA A 265 65.38 33.47 -17.47
N ASP A 266 65.01 32.74 -18.55
CA ASP A 266 65.88 32.19 -19.63
C ASP A 266 64.97 31.42 -20.63
N ALA A 267 64.61 31.96 -21.80
CA ALA A 267 65.34 31.85 -23.08
C ALA A 267 65.68 30.39 -23.45
N SER A 268 65.02 29.79 -24.43
CA SER A 268 65.51 29.59 -25.82
C SER A 268 65.07 28.15 -26.18
N SER A 269 64.63 27.71 -27.36
CA SER A 269 64.65 28.20 -28.73
C SER A 269 63.67 27.31 -29.52
N ALA A 270 62.96 27.86 -30.51
CA ALA A 270 62.43 27.12 -31.67
C ALA A 270 63.62 26.81 -32.66
N PRO A 271 63.45 26.25 -33.89
CA PRO A 271 62.24 25.80 -34.62
C PRO A 271 62.42 24.50 -35.45
N GLU A 272 61.35 24.12 -36.21
CA GLU A 272 61.30 23.45 -37.56
C GLU A 272 62.01 22.08 -37.73
N ASP A 273 61.60 21.11 -38.55
CA ASP A 273 61.02 21.06 -39.91
C ASP A 273 60.62 19.56 -40.17
N THR A 274 59.42 19.22 -40.68
CA THR A 274 59.08 18.76 -42.07
C THR A 274 59.47 17.32 -42.49
N GLU A 275 58.50 16.69 -43.19
CA GLU A 275 58.63 15.66 -44.25
C GLU A 275 59.04 14.24 -43.78
N ASP A 276 58.59 13.11 -44.33
CA ASP A 276 57.65 12.74 -45.41
C ASP A 276 57.47 11.20 -45.37
N GLU A 277 56.42 10.69 -46.05
CA GLU A 277 56.36 9.39 -46.81
C GLU A 277 56.60 8.04 -46.07
N GLU A 278 56.10 6.86 -46.45
CA GLU A 278 55.23 6.31 -47.51
C GLU A 278 54.85 4.85 -47.11
N ASP A 279 54.14 4.15 -48.00
CA ASP A 279 53.85 2.70 -48.10
C ASP A 279 52.66 2.14 -47.27
N VAL A 280 51.50 1.75 -47.87
CA VAL A 280 51.16 0.87 -49.02
C VAL A 280 51.19 -0.63 -48.66
N GLU A 281 50.24 -1.35 -49.29
CA GLU A 281 49.96 -2.80 -49.31
C GLU A 281 48.97 -3.28 -48.24
N ASP A 282 47.90 -4.03 -48.51
CA ASP A 282 47.26 -4.59 -49.72
C ASP A 282 45.92 -5.21 -49.19
N GLU A 283 44.78 -5.08 -49.88
CA GLU A 283 44.14 -6.13 -50.74
C GLU A 283 43.89 -7.45 -49.96
N GLU A 284 42.74 -8.13 -49.88
CA GLU A 284 41.51 -8.33 -50.67
C GLU A 284 40.53 -9.09 -49.73
N ASP A 285 39.24 -8.80 -49.65
CA ASP A 285 38.12 -9.23 -50.52
C ASP A 285 37.40 -10.52 -50.08
N SER A 286 36.07 -10.47 -50.26
CA SER A 286 35.14 -11.58 -50.49
C SER A 286 34.83 -12.54 -49.33
N SER A 287 33.62 -13.05 -49.12
CA SER A 287 32.28 -12.85 -49.69
C SER A 287 31.40 -13.91 -48.97
N ALA A 288 30.19 -13.58 -48.54
CA ALA A 288 29.11 -14.57 -48.37
C ALA A 288 28.55 -14.92 -49.77
N PRO A 289 27.86 -16.07 -50.05
CA PRO A 289 26.59 -16.43 -49.42
C PRO A 289 26.22 -17.95 -49.32
N GLU A 290 25.07 -18.19 -48.67
CA GLU A 290 24.02 -19.24 -48.79
C GLU A 290 24.29 -20.66 -49.33
N GLU A 291 23.69 -21.68 -48.68
CA GLU A 291 22.80 -22.67 -49.36
C GLU A 291 21.95 -23.57 -48.40
N ASP A 292 20.65 -23.67 -48.76
CA ASP A 292 19.62 -24.76 -48.76
C ASP A 292 19.62 -25.89 -47.69
N ALA A 293 18.52 -26.20 -46.99
CA ALA A 293 17.21 -26.81 -47.36
C ALA A 293 17.29 -28.28 -47.79
N GLU A 294 16.67 -29.20 -47.02
CA GLU A 294 15.96 -30.48 -47.38
C GLU A 294 15.20 -30.93 -46.09
N ASP A 295 13.86 -31.02 -46.05
CA ASP A 295 12.95 -32.12 -46.47
C ASP A 295 13.10 -33.41 -45.62
N GLU A 296 12.11 -34.22 -45.23
CA GLU A 296 10.67 -34.44 -45.49
C GLU A 296 10.19 -35.58 -44.53
N GLU A 297 8.91 -35.99 -44.63
CA GLU A 297 8.29 -37.27 -44.16
C GLU A 297 7.81 -37.34 -42.67
N ASP A 298 6.61 -37.82 -42.29
CA ASP A 298 5.48 -38.43 -43.00
C ASP A 298 4.21 -38.54 -42.10
N SER A 299 3.06 -38.28 -42.72
CA SER A 299 1.68 -38.80 -42.59
C SER A 299 1.06 -39.32 -41.28
N SER A 300 -0.17 -38.86 -40.99
CA SER A 300 -1.43 -39.61 -41.25
C SER A 300 -2.57 -39.19 -40.29
N ALA A 301 -3.71 -38.80 -40.87
CA ALA A 301 -5.05 -38.85 -40.28
C ALA A 301 -5.95 -39.61 -41.30
N PRO A 302 -7.28 -39.83 -41.11
CA PRO A 302 -8.19 -39.62 -39.97
C PRO A 302 -9.21 -40.81 -39.79
N ALA A 303 -10.38 -40.52 -39.18
CA ALA A 303 -11.65 -41.28 -39.12
C ALA A 303 -11.77 -42.25 -37.91
N GLU A 304 -12.90 -42.47 -37.24
CA GLU A 304 -14.31 -42.08 -37.31
C GLU A 304 -14.98 -42.81 -36.13
N ASP A 305 -15.92 -42.20 -35.41
CA ASP A 305 -17.16 -42.88 -35.01
C ASP A 305 -18.18 -41.87 -34.45
N ALA A 306 -19.38 -41.96 -34.99
CA ALA A 306 -20.56 -41.22 -34.62
C ALA A 306 -21.64 -42.27 -34.40
N GLU A 307 -22.30 -42.28 -33.24
CA GLU A 307 -23.67 -42.79 -33.13
C GLU A 307 -24.50 -41.89 -32.21
N ASP A 308 -25.62 -41.47 -32.79
CA ASP A 308 -26.78 -40.78 -32.23
C ASP A 308 -27.55 -41.64 -31.23
N GLU A 309 -28.31 -41.02 -30.31
CA GLU A 309 -29.78 -40.99 -30.36
C GLU A 309 -30.45 -40.54 -29.03
N GLU A 310 -31.32 -39.53 -29.20
CA GLU A 310 -32.73 -39.50 -28.79
C GLU A 310 -33.22 -38.98 -27.41
N THR A 311 -34.25 -38.13 -27.56
CA THR A 311 -35.32 -37.68 -26.63
C THR A 311 -34.96 -36.56 -25.63
N SER A 312 -35.76 -35.51 -25.40
CA SER A 312 -37.18 -35.27 -25.67
C SER A 312 -37.47 -33.77 -25.73
N SER A 313 -38.40 -33.42 -26.61
CA SER A 313 -38.99 -32.09 -26.84
C SER A 313 -39.90 -31.57 -25.72
N ALA A 314 -39.97 -30.24 -25.63
CA ALA A 314 -41.16 -29.38 -25.52
C ALA A 314 -42.24 -29.64 -24.44
N ALA A 315 -42.37 -28.67 -23.52
CA ALA A 315 -43.59 -27.89 -23.25
C ALA A 315 -43.28 -26.73 -22.30
#